data_AF-A0A7Y3LJY1-F1
#
_entry.id   AF-A0A7Y3LJY1-F1
#
_cell.length_a   1.000
_cell.length_b   1.000
_cell.length_c   1.000
_cell.angle_alpha   90.00
_cell.angle_beta   90.00
_cell.angle_gamma   90.00
#
_symmetry.space_group_name_H-M   'P 1'
#
loop_
_entity.id
_entity.type
_entity.pdbx_description
1 polymer ?
#
loop_
_entity_poly.entity_id
_entity_poly.type
_entity_poly.pdbx_seq_one_letter_code
_entity_poly.pdbx_strand_id
1 'polypeptide(L)'
;MGSIRRRNDKDVLFLDFRFSGARCREQTALPDTPANRKKLQAVLAKLEAEITLGTFEYERYFPNSPQARQFAAAMPQAGGQYPLFRVFVDAWLAQKEPEWRRSHITQIHYMLDHWLL
;
A
#
# COMPACT_ATOMS: atom_id res chain seq x y z
N MET A 1 -9.96 11.75 -6.97
CA MET A 1 -9.95 11.52 -8.42
C MET A 1 -8.67 12.02 -9.05
N GLY A 2 -8.07 11.21 -9.91
CA GLY A 2 -7.01 11.60 -10.84
C GLY A 2 -7.55 12.19 -12.13
N SER A 3 -6.65 12.65 -13.00
CA SER A 3 -6.96 13.25 -14.30
C SER A 3 -5.94 12.84 -15.35
N ILE A 4 -6.37 12.78 -16.61
CA ILE A 4 -5.50 12.55 -17.76
C ILE A 4 -5.25 13.87 -18.45
N ARG A 5 -3.98 14.26 -18.57
CA ARG A 5 -3.59 15.54 -19.13
C ARG A 5 -2.56 15.34 -20.23
N ARG A 6 -2.49 16.32 -21.12
CA ARG A 6 -1.51 16.38 -22.21
C ARG A 6 -0.32 17.23 -21.78
N ARG A 7 0.90 16.79 -22.10
CA ARG A 7 2.11 17.58 -21.89
C ARG A 7 2.35 18.47 -23.10
N ASN A 8 2.42 19.78 -22.90
CA ASN A 8 2.63 20.75 -23.99
C ASN A 8 3.96 20.57 -24.74
N ASP A 9 4.97 19.98 -24.10
CA ASP A 9 6.32 19.84 -24.63
C ASP A 9 6.49 18.70 -25.65
N LYS A 10 5.78 17.58 -25.46
CA LYS A 10 5.96 16.34 -26.24
C LYS A 10 4.67 15.76 -26.82
N ASP A 11 3.54 16.45 -26.63
CA ASP A 11 2.20 16.03 -27.06
C ASP A 11 1.76 14.64 -26.56
N VAL A 12 2.37 14.16 -25.48
CA VAL A 12 2.05 12.88 -24.84
C VAL A 12 1.11 13.05 -23.66
N LEU A 13 0.34 12.00 -23.38
CA LEU A 13 -0.56 11.92 -22.24
C LEU A 13 0.20 11.54 -20.96
N PHE A 14 -0.29 12.03 -19.82
CA PHE A 14 0.19 11.64 -18.49
C PHE A 14 -0.98 11.51 -17.51
N LEU A 15 -0.76 10.68 -16.49
CA LEU A 15 -1.70 10.45 -15.40
C LEU A 15 -1.32 11.35 -14.22
N ASP A 16 -2.28 12.11 -13.69
CA ASP A 16 -2.11 12.97 -12.51
C ASP A 16 -3.10 12.53 -11.44
N PHE A 17 -2.63 11.87 -10.39
CA PHE A 17 -3.46 11.33 -9.31
C PHE A 17 -2.77 11.51 -7.96
N ARG A 18 -3.45 11.16 -6.87
CA ARG A 18 -2.86 11.16 -5.52
C ARG A 18 -2.84 9.75 -4.96
N PHE A 19 -1.74 9.39 -4.32
CA PHE A 19 -1.55 8.13 -3.61
C PHE A 19 -0.72 8.36 -2.35
N SER A 20 -1.14 7.78 -1.22
CA SER A 20 -0.49 7.92 0.09
C SER A 20 -0.16 9.39 0.46
N GLY A 21 -1.05 10.32 0.16
CA GLY A 21 -0.89 11.77 0.44
C GLY A 21 -0.01 12.53 -0.55
N ALA A 22 0.74 11.84 -1.43
CA ALA A 22 1.61 12.45 -2.43
C ALA A 22 0.95 12.55 -3.81
N ARG A 23 1.28 13.61 -4.55
CA ARG A 23 0.80 13.81 -5.92
C ARG A 23 1.70 13.08 -6.91
N CYS A 24 1.11 12.15 -7.65
CA CYS A 24 1.78 11.32 -8.62
C CYS A 24 1.52 11.81 -10.05
N ARG A 25 2.60 12.09 -10.81
CA ARG A 25 2.51 12.52 -12.22
C ARG A 25 3.29 11.56 -13.10
N GLU A 26 2.61 10.52 -13.54
CA GLU A 26 3.25 9.43 -14.30
C GLU A 26 3.10 9.64 -15.80
N GLN A 27 4.24 9.72 -16.49
CA GLN A 27 4.30 9.97 -17.94
C GLN A 27 4.00 8.70 -18.71
N THR A 28 3.38 8.87 -19.88
CA THR A 28 3.17 7.79 -20.84
C THR A 28 3.87 8.12 -22.16
N ALA A 29 4.11 7.10 -22.98
CA ALA A 29 4.59 7.27 -24.35
C ALA A 29 3.45 7.46 -25.37
N LEU A 30 2.21 7.63 -24.90
CA LEU A 30 1.03 7.67 -25.77
C LEU A 30 0.75 9.09 -26.25
N PRO A 31 0.66 9.34 -27.57
CA PRO A 31 0.23 10.62 -28.11
C PRO A 31 -1.22 10.92 -27.76
N ASP A 32 -1.57 12.20 -27.74
CA ASP A 32 -2.93 12.66 -27.47
C ASP A 32 -3.91 12.31 -28.58
N THR A 33 -4.50 11.12 -28.49
CA THR A 33 -5.58 10.66 -29.37
C THR A 33 -6.80 10.23 -28.53
N PRO A 34 -8.02 10.34 -29.06
CA PRO A 34 -9.24 9.91 -28.35
C PRO A 34 -9.17 8.44 -27.91
N ALA A 35 -8.59 7.56 -28.73
CA ALA A 35 -8.41 6.15 -28.41
C ALA A 35 -7.46 5.95 -27.22
N ASN A 36 -6.32 6.65 -27.20
CA ASN A 36 -5.36 6.57 -26.10
C ASN A 36 -5.91 7.18 -24.80
N ARG A 37 -6.68 8.27 -24.90
CA ARG A 37 -7.39 8.84 -23.75
C ARG A 37 -8.37 7.85 -23.15
N LYS A 38 -9.19 7.17 -23.97
CA LYS A 38 -10.14 6.17 -23.49
C LYS A 38 -9.43 4.99 -22.81
N LYS A 39 -8.31 4.52 -23.36
CA LYS A 39 -7.48 3.47 -22.75
C LYS A 39 -6.93 3.91 -21.39
N LEU A 40 -6.35 5.11 -21.32
CA LEU A 40 -5.82 5.65 -20.07
C LEU A 40 -6.92 5.92 -19.03
N GLN A 41 -8.15 6.20 -19.46
CA GLN A 41 -9.27 6.39 -18.55
C GLN A 41 -9.71 5.09 -17.91
N ALA A 42 -9.71 3.98 -18.65
CA ALA A 42 -9.93 2.66 -18.08
C ALA A 42 -8.82 2.27 -17.09
N VAL A 43 -7.56 2.56 -17.43
CA VAL A 43 -6.42 2.34 -16.51
C VAL A 43 -6.59 3.18 -15.25
N LEU A 44 -6.87 4.49 -15.38
CA LEU A 44 -7.04 5.38 -14.23
C LEU A 44 -8.19 4.91 -13.33
N ALA A 45 -9.32 4.51 -13.88
CA ALA A 45 -10.43 3.97 -13.10
C ALA A 45 -10.04 2.70 -12.33
N LYS A 46 -9.24 1.81 -12.94
CA LYS A 46 -8.70 0.63 -12.26
C LYS A 46 -7.77 1.02 -11.12
N LEU A 47 -6.86 1.98 -11.34
CA LEU A 47 -5.96 2.48 -10.28
C LEU A 47 -6.75 3.05 -9.11
N GLU A 48 -7.77 3.87 -9.38
CA GLU A 48 -8.60 4.46 -8.34
C GLU A 48 -9.37 3.41 -7.53
N ALA A 49 -9.87 2.37 -8.19
CA ALA A 49 -10.53 1.25 -7.51
C ALA A 49 -9.55 0.51 -6.58
N GLU A 50 -8.35 0.17 -7.05
CA GLU A 50 -7.35 -0.52 -6.24
C GLU A 50 -6.84 0.34 -5.08
N ILE A 51 -6.68 1.66 -5.28
CA ILE A 51 -6.32 2.61 -4.21
C ILE A 51 -7.42 2.63 -3.15
N THR A 52 -8.68 2.68 -3.57
CA THR A 52 -9.84 2.66 -2.65
C THR A 52 -9.93 1.35 -1.86
N LEU A 53 -9.60 0.23 -2.50
CA LEU A 53 -9.55 -1.09 -1.88
C LEU A 53 -8.29 -1.33 -1.02
N GLY A 54 -7.32 -0.41 -1.05
CA GLY A 54 -6.04 -0.58 -0.34
C GLY A 54 -5.14 -1.66 -0.93
N THR A 55 -5.39 -2.11 -2.16
CA THR A 55 -4.64 -3.17 -2.85
C THR A 55 -3.69 -2.64 -3.92
N PHE A 56 -3.67 -1.32 -4.14
CA PHE A 56 -2.84 -0.71 -5.16
C PHE A 56 -1.35 -0.76 -4.79
N GLU A 57 -0.57 -1.42 -5.63
CA GLU A 57 0.89 -1.51 -5.54
C GLU A 57 1.55 -0.62 -6.60
N TYR A 58 2.11 0.51 -6.18
CA TYR A 58 2.65 1.53 -7.09
C TYR A 58 3.71 0.98 -8.06
N GLU A 59 4.65 0.19 -7.55
CA GLU A 59 5.79 -0.35 -8.29
C GLU A 59 5.37 -1.31 -9.41
N ARG A 60 4.25 -2.02 -9.25
CA ARG A 60 3.72 -2.93 -10.28
C ARG A 60 3.26 -2.19 -11.53
N TYR A 61 2.75 -0.97 -11.36
CA TYR A 61 2.27 -0.14 -12.47
C TYR A 61 3.37 0.74 -13.06
N PHE A 62 4.26 1.27 -12.20
CA PHE A 62 5.27 2.24 -12.59
C PHE A 62 6.66 1.86 -12.08
N PRO A 63 7.24 0.71 -12.49
CA PRO A 63 8.48 0.17 -11.92
C PRO A 63 9.69 1.10 -12.12
N ASN A 64 9.69 1.86 -13.21
CA ASN A 64 10.77 2.79 -13.55
C ASN A 64 10.52 4.23 -13.08
N SER A 65 9.46 4.48 -12.32
CA SER A 65 9.16 5.82 -11.83
C SER A 65 10.10 6.20 -10.68
N PRO A 66 10.64 7.43 -10.65
CA PRO A 66 11.40 7.91 -9.49
C PRO A 66 10.56 7.91 -8.21
N GLN A 67 9.23 8.00 -8.32
CA GLN A 67 8.32 7.91 -7.18
C GLN A 67 8.12 6.47 -6.68
N ALA A 68 8.38 5.45 -7.49
CA ALA A 68 8.30 4.06 -7.05
C ALA A 68 9.24 3.78 -5.88
N ARG A 69 10.46 4.35 -5.91
CA ARG A 69 11.41 4.27 -4.78
C ARG A 69 10.89 4.94 -3.51
N GLN A 70 10.18 6.06 -3.65
CA GLN A 70 9.61 6.77 -2.50
C GLN A 70 8.50 5.93 -1.86
N PHE A 71 7.62 5.34 -2.66
CA PHE A 71 6.54 4.50 -2.14
C PHE A 71 7.01 3.13 -1.66
N ALA A 72 8.07 2.56 -2.23
CA ALA A 72 8.69 1.33 -1.72
C ALA A 72 9.32 1.52 -0.32
N ALA A 73 9.86 2.72 -0.05
CA ALA A 73 10.38 3.07 1.27
C ALA A 73 9.29 3.47 2.28
N ALA A 74 8.18 4.03 1.79
CA ALA A 74 7.05 4.48 2.62
C ALA A 74 6.02 3.38 2.90
N MET A 75 5.98 2.32 2.10
CA MET A 75 5.26 1.11 2.46
C MET A 75 5.97 0.57 3.71
N PRO A 76 5.28 0.41 4.86
CA PRO A 76 5.86 -0.38 5.92
C PRO A 76 6.15 -1.74 5.30
N GLN A 77 7.44 -2.04 5.14
CA GLN A 77 7.92 -3.39 4.91
C GLN A 77 7.06 -4.27 5.80
N ALA A 78 6.43 -5.31 5.26
CA ALA A 78 5.53 -6.18 6.03
C ALA A 78 6.23 -6.85 7.25
N GLY A 79 7.51 -6.55 7.53
CA GLY A 79 8.22 -6.88 8.77
C GLY A 79 9.03 -5.73 9.40
N GLY A 80 8.79 -4.45 9.06
CA GLY A 80 9.62 -3.32 9.52
C GLY A 80 8.98 -2.37 10.53
N GLN A 81 7.67 -2.14 10.45
CA GLN A 81 6.99 -1.16 11.33
C GLN A 81 6.30 -1.79 12.54
N TYR A 82 6.04 -3.10 12.50
CA TYR A 82 5.43 -3.84 13.59
C TYR A 82 6.33 -5.02 13.95
N PRO A 83 6.55 -5.30 15.25
CA PRO A 83 7.27 -6.50 15.67
C PRO A 83 6.58 -7.73 15.12
N LEU A 84 7.36 -8.80 14.90
CA LEU A 84 6.79 -10.12 14.61
C LEU A 84 5.71 -10.46 15.65
N PHE A 85 4.67 -11.16 15.23
CA PHE A 85 3.55 -11.52 16.11
C PHE A 85 4.04 -12.13 17.44
N ARG A 86 5.03 -13.04 17.38
CA ARG A 86 5.66 -13.61 18.58
C ARG A 86 6.29 -12.56 19.51
N VAL A 87 7.08 -11.65 18.96
CA VAL A 87 7.73 -10.58 19.74
C VAL A 87 6.70 -9.64 20.36
N PHE A 88 5.60 -9.37 19.65
CA PHE A 88 4.48 -8.61 20.21
C PHE A 88 3.79 -9.35 21.36
N VAL A 89 3.48 -10.64 21.17
CA VAL A 89 2.81 -11.48 22.16
C VAL A 89 3.62 -11.56 23.46
N ASP A 90 4.94 -11.75 23.36
CA ASP A 90 5.83 -11.80 24.53
C ASP A 90 5.75 -10.49 25.35
N ALA A 91 5.82 -9.34 24.66
CA ALA A 91 5.73 -8.03 25.30
C ALA A 91 4.35 -7.74 25.89
N TRP A 92 3.29 -8.24 25.24
CA TRP A 92 1.90 -8.08 25.69
C TRP A 92 1.60 -8.96 26.91
N LEU A 93 2.06 -10.21 26.92
CA LEU A 93 1.90 -11.12 28.06
C LEU A 93 2.58 -10.57 29.31
N ALA A 94 3.82 -10.07 29.18
CA ALA A 94 4.55 -9.48 30.30
C ALA A 94 3.80 -8.30 30.97
N GLN A 95 3.02 -7.54 30.18
CA GLN A 95 2.20 -6.44 30.70
C GLN A 95 0.88 -6.91 31.31
N LYS A 96 0.29 -7.98 30.78
CA LYS A 96 -1.07 -8.40 31.12
C LYS A 96 -1.18 -9.50 32.18
N GLU A 97 -0.18 -10.37 32.28
CA GLU A 97 -0.15 -11.41 33.30
C GLU A 97 -0.32 -10.90 34.74
N PRO A 98 0.27 -9.76 35.16
CA PRO A 98 0.08 -9.24 36.51
C PRO A 98 -1.39 -8.88 36.83
N GLU A 99 -2.19 -8.58 35.81
CA GLU A 99 -3.61 -8.21 35.95
C GLU A 99 -4.51 -9.46 36.10
N TRP A 100 -4.02 -10.66 35.77
CA TRP A 100 -4.86 -11.85 35.60
C TRP A 100 -4.68 -12.90 36.71
N ARG A 101 -5.75 -13.67 36.93
CA ARG A 101 -5.69 -14.86 37.79
C ARG A 101 -4.89 -15.97 37.09
N ARG A 102 -4.20 -16.81 37.87
CA ARG A 102 -3.36 -17.92 37.38
C ARG A 102 -4.04 -18.80 36.33
N SER A 103 -5.31 -19.17 36.52
CA SER A 103 -6.06 -19.99 35.56
C SER A 103 -6.24 -19.32 34.19
N HIS A 104 -6.45 -18.00 34.18
CA HIS A 104 -6.59 -17.23 32.94
C HIS A 104 -5.26 -17.14 32.20
N ILE A 105 -4.16 -16.91 32.93
CA ILE A 105 -2.80 -16.93 32.36
C ILE A 105 -2.55 -18.28 31.70
N THR A 106 -2.80 -19.39 32.40
CA THR A 106 -2.59 -20.74 31.85
C THR A 106 -3.42 -21.00 30.59
N GLN A 107 -4.68 -20.57 30.56
CA GLN A 107 -5.55 -20.74 29.38
C GLN A 107 -5.05 -19.91 28.19
N ILE A 108 -4.62 -18.68 28.42
CA ILE A 108 -4.10 -17.79 27.37
C ILE A 108 -2.79 -18.33 26.79
N HIS A 109 -1.86 -18.79 27.63
CA HIS A 109 -0.62 -19.46 27.19
C HIS A 109 -0.91 -20.69 26.34
N TYR A 110 -1.80 -21.57 26.81
CA TYR A 110 -2.21 -22.75 26.04
C TYR A 110 -2.80 -22.37 24.67
N MET A 111 -3.62 -21.32 24.63
CA MET A 111 -4.23 -20.88 23.37
C MET A 111 -3.18 -20.32 22.40
N LEU A 112 -2.21 -19.55 22.91
CA LEU A 112 -1.16 -18.95 22.10
C LEU A 112 -0.21 -20.01 21.54
N ASP A 113 0.27 -20.93 22.38
CA ASP A 113 1.20 -22.00 21.99
C ASP A 113 0.58 -23.03 21.04
N HIS A 114 -0.73 -23.27 21.11
CA HIS A 114 -1.37 -24.33 20.32
C HIS A 114 -1.99 -23.84 19.01
N TRP A 115 -2.36 -22.55 18.92
CA TRP A 115 -3.15 -22.06 17.79
C TRP A 115 -2.58 -20.84 17.07
N LEU A 116 -1.70 -20.06 17.70
CA LEU A 116 -1.33 -18.73 17.20
C LEU A 116 0.19 -18.54 16.98
N LEU A 117 1.05 -19.31 17.66
CA LEU A 117 2.51 -19.31 17.53
C LEU A 117 3.02 -20.60 16.91
#